data_AF-A0A2T0RD74-F1
#
_entry.id   AF-A0A2T0RD74-F1
#
_cell.length_a   1.000
_cell.length_b   1.000
_cell.length_c   1.000
_cell.angle_alpha   90.00
_cell.angle_beta   90.00
_cell.angle_gamma   90.00
#
_symmetry.space_group_name_H-M   'P 1'
#
loop_
_entity.id
_entity.type
_entity.pdbx_description
1 polymer ?
#
loop_
_entity_poly.entity_id
_entity_poly.type
_entity_poly.pdbx_seq_one_letter_code
_entity_poly.pdbx_strand_id
1 'polypeptide(L)'
;MARTMARLTRRQTDHTPWCARDHRCGMAEHRSADITADDIGGRAWLTRVRAGDVEYIEIRARIPLHSNEHVARTQLATALNLMRDFLAHLAPRLGRRTGRTHPTIGRRTT
;
A
#
# COMPACT_ATOMS: atom_id res chain seq x y z
N MET A 1 29.27 0.14 34.13
CA MET A 1 28.31 1.23 33.87
C MET A 1 27.11 0.64 33.15
N ALA A 2 25.96 0.52 33.82
CA ALA A 2 24.75 -0.06 33.23
C ALA A 2 24.00 1.02 32.42
N ARG A 3 23.82 0.81 31.12
CA ARG A 3 22.99 1.67 30.27
C ARG A 3 21.53 1.37 30.56
N THR A 4 20.83 2.29 31.22
CA THR A 4 19.36 2.25 31.35
C THR A 4 18.76 2.40 29.95
N MET A 5 18.19 1.31 29.42
CA MET A 5 17.40 1.34 28.20
C MET A 5 16.11 2.13 28.51
N ALA A 6 16.01 3.36 28.03
CA ALA A 6 14.78 4.13 28.11
C ALA A 6 13.65 3.34 27.43
N ARG A 7 12.58 3.05 28.17
CA ARG A 7 11.42 2.35 27.64
C ARG A 7 10.74 3.27 26.62
N LEU A 8 10.90 2.97 25.34
CA LEU A 8 10.18 3.65 24.26
C LEU A 8 8.71 3.27 24.33
N THR A 9 7.91 4.06 25.02
CA THR A 9 6.45 3.92 25.03
C THR A 9 5.91 4.48 23.72
N ARG A 10 5.63 3.63 22.73
CA ARG A 10 4.91 4.05 21.52
C ARG A 10 3.43 4.15 21.84
N ARG A 11 2.86 5.34 21.70
CA ARG A 11 1.42 5.58 21.87
C ARG A 11 0.68 5.14 20.61
N GLN A 12 -0.42 4.41 20.79
CA GLN A 12 -1.30 4.05 19.69
C GLN A 12 -1.97 5.31 19.14
N THR A 13 -2.01 5.43 17.81
CA THR A 13 -2.68 6.54 17.11
C THR A 13 -4.13 6.20 16.80
N ASP A 14 -5.01 7.20 16.83
CA ASP A 14 -6.44 7.00 16.55
C ASP A 14 -6.67 6.50 15.12
N HIS A 15 -7.64 5.58 14.98
CA HIS A 15 -8.02 5.05 13.68
C HIS A 15 -8.63 6.13 12.79
N THR A 16 -8.22 6.14 11.51
CA THR A 16 -8.85 6.96 10.49
C THR A 16 -10.22 6.40 10.08
N PRO A 17 -11.12 7.21 9.50
CA PRO A 17 -12.44 6.73 9.05
C PRO A 17 -12.39 5.64 7.97
N TRP A 18 -11.32 5.61 7.17
CA TRP A 18 -11.09 4.60 6.13
C TRP A 18 -10.42 3.32 6.65
N CYS A 19 -9.93 3.33 7.89
CA CYS A 19 -9.25 2.18 8.48
C CYS A 19 -10.21 1.01 8.65
N ALA A 20 -9.77 -0.19 8.28
CA ALA A 20 -10.54 -1.43 8.48
C ALA A 20 -10.64 -1.82 9.96
N ARG A 21 -9.77 -1.27 10.82
CA ARG A 21 -9.70 -1.55 12.27
C ARG A 21 -9.54 -3.05 12.59
N ASP A 22 -8.79 -3.75 11.75
CA ASP A 22 -8.49 -5.17 11.94
C ASP A 22 -7.08 -5.38 12.53
N HIS A 23 -6.76 -6.65 12.81
CA HIS A 23 -5.50 -7.06 13.43
C HIS A 23 -4.25 -6.76 12.58
N ARG A 24 -4.41 -6.31 11.33
CA ARG A 24 -3.29 -5.91 10.46
C ARG A 24 -2.78 -4.51 10.81
N CYS A 25 -3.50 -3.75 11.63
CA CYS A 25 -3.05 -2.45 12.14
C CYS A 25 -1.98 -2.61 13.24
N GLY A 26 -0.97 -1.74 13.22
CA GLY A 26 0.05 -1.61 14.26
C GLY A 26 -0.16 -0.38 15.14
N MET A 27 0.75 -0.10 16.08
CA MET A 27 0.61 1.04 17.00
C MET A 27 0.46 2.41 16.29
N ALA A 28 1.19 2.61 15.18
CA ALA A 28 1.12 3.82 14.37
C ALA A 28 0.85 3.48 12.89
N GLU A 29 0.33 2.29 12.63
CA GLU A 29 0.06 1.78 11.28
C GLU A 29 -1.44 1.50 11.11
N HIS A 30 -2.05 2.10 10.10
CA HIS A 30 -3.46 1.90 9.77
C HIS A 30 -3.60 1.38 8.35
N ARG A 31 -4.43 0.36 8.14
CA ARG A 31 -4.68 -0.26 6.84
C ARG A 31 -6.15 -0.19 6.45
N SER A 32 -6.44 0.06 5.18
CA SER A 32 -7.81 -0.06 4.63
C SER A 32 -8.18 -1.53 4.42
N ALA A 33 -9.45 -1.78 4.09
CA ALA A 33 -9.79 -3.03 3.41
C ALA A 33 -9.03 -3.11 2.08
N ASP A 34 -8.71 -4.33 1.66
CA ASP A 34 -8.03 -4.55 0.38
C ASP A 34 -9.02 -4.32 -0.76
N ILE A 35 -8.60 -3.58 -1.79
CA ILE A 35 -9.36 -3.39 -3.03
C ILE A 35 -8.82 -4.39 -4.05
N THR A 36 -9.64 -5.35 -4.46
CA THR A 36 -9.23 -6.45 -5.35
C THR A 36 -9.46 -6.12 -6.83
N ALA A 37 -8.53 -6.52 -7.70
CA ALA A 37 -8.70 -6.60 -9.15
C ALA A 37 -8.37 -8.03 -9.62
N ASP A 38 -9.37 -8.75 -10.14
CA ASP A 38 -9.28 -10.20 -10.43
C ASP A 38 -9.40 -10.58 -11.93
N ASP A 39 -9.78 -9.65 -12.81
CA ASP A 39 -10.23 -9.99 -14.18
C ASP A 39 -9.11 -10.00 -15.26
N ILE A 40 -7.84 -9.85 -14.86
CA ILE A 40 -6.72 -9.62 -15.80
C ILE A 40 -5.72 -10.79 -15.89
N GLY A 41 -6.15 -12.01 -15.54
CA GLY A 41 -5.27 -13.20 -15.53
C GLY A 41 -4.30 -13.24 -14.33
N GLY A 42 -4.48 -12.35 -13.36
CA GLY A 42 -3.78 -12.29 -12.08
C GLY A 42 -4.64 -11.56 -11.06
N ARG A 43 -4.26 -11.64 -9.79
CA ARG A 43 -4.95 -10.98 -8.67
C ARG A 43 -4.10 -9.85 -8.11
N ALA A 44 -4.66 -8.67 -7.97
CA ALA A 44 -4.02 -7.55 -7.30
C ALA A 44 -4.87 -7.00 -6.15
N TRP A 45 -4.19 -6.47 -5.14
CA TRP A 45 -4.77 -5.80 -3.98
C TRP A 45 -4.12 -4.45 -3.79
N LEU A 46 -4.95 -3.44 -3.58
CA LEU A 46 -4.53 -2.11 -3.16
C LEU A 46 -4.97 -1.87 -1.73
N THR A 47 -4.03 -1.43 -0.89
CA THR A 47 -4.31 -1.10 0.51
C THR A 47 -3.77 0.30 0.78
N ARG A 48 -4.62 1.20 1.28
CA ARG A 48 -4.14 2.48 1.81
C ARG A 48 -3.53 2.20 3.18
N VAL A 49 -2.27 2.58 3.35
CA VAL A 49 -1.51 2.38 4.59
C VAL A 49 -1.05 3.73 5.11
N ARG A 50 -1.30 4.04 6.39
CA ARG A 50 -0.68 5.19 7.06
C ARG A 50 0.38 4.67 8.01
N ALA A 51 1.61 5.13 7.91
CA ALA A 51 2.68 4.82 8.85
C ALA A 51 3.26 6.13 9.42
N GLY A 52 2.94 6.43 10.68
CA GLY A 52 3.20 7.75 11.25
C GLY A 52 2.40 8.84 10.53
N ASP A 53 3.09 9.84 9.96
CA ASP A 53 2.47 10.96 9.24
C ASP A 53 2.45 10.81 7.72
N VAL A 54 3.00 9.71 7.20
CA VAL A 54 3.02 9.43 5.76
C VAL A 54 1.95 8.41 5.43
N GLU A 55 1.20 8.66 4.35
CA GLU A 55 0.29 7.69 3.75
C GLU A 55 0.88 7.12 2.46
N TYR A 56 0.68 5.83 2.28
CA TYR A 56 1.17 5.02 1.17
C TYR A 56 -0.01 4.31 0.51
N ILE A 57 0.14 4.06 -0.78
CA ILE A 57 -0.62 3.02 -1.47
C ILE A 57 0.29 1.80 -1.48
N GLU A 58 -0.10 0.75 -0.75
CA GLU A 58 0.54 -0.56 -0.84
C GLU A 58 -0.11 -1.36 -1.97
N ILE A 59 0.72 -1.92 -2.85
CA ILE A 59 0.28 -2.71 -4.00
C ILE A 59 0.82 -4.12 -3.82
N ARG A 60 -0.06 -5.10 -3.77
CA ARG A 60 0.29 -6.52 -3.75
C ARG A 60 -0.33 -7.18 -4.97
N ALA A 61 0.42 -7.99 -5.69
CA ALA A 61 -0.09 -8.69 -6.86
C ALA A 61 0.43 -10.12 -6.92
N ARG A 62 -0.38 -11.02 -7.47
CA ARG A 62 -0.04 -12.40 -7.77
C ARG A 62 -0.41 -12.69 -9.22
N ILE A 63 0.61 -12.91 -10.04
CA ILE A 63 0.47 -13.19 -11.47
C ILE A 63 1.09 -14.57 -11.72
N PRO A 64 0.36 -15.51 -12.35
CA PRO A 64 0.94 -16.78 -12.77
C PRO A 64 2.07 -16.55 -13.77
N LEU A 65 3.23 -17.16 -13.53
CA LEU A 65 4.32 -17.18 -14.48
C LEU A 65 4.15 -18.33 -15.47
N HIS A 66 4.71 -18.16 -16.65
CA HIS A 66 4.80 -19.20 -17.66
C HIS A 66 5.66 -20.36 -17.16
N SER A 67 5.35 -21.60 -17.56
CA SER A 67 6.07 -22.81 -17.12
C SER A 67 7.50 -22.91 -17.67
N ASN A 68 7.76 -22.27 -18.82
CA ASN A 68 9.10 -22.11 -19.36
C ASN A 68 9.87 -20.99 -18.64
N GLU A 69 11.01 -21.34 -18.03
CA GLU A 69 11.84 -20.43 -17.23
C GLU A 69 12.32 -19.20 -18.00
N HIS A 70 12.73 -19.33 -19.26
CA HIS A 70 13.17 -18.19 -20.05
C HIS A 70 12.04 -17.18 -20.25
N VAL A 71 10.84 -17.68 -20.57
CA VAL A 71 9.64 -16.84 -20.71
C VAL A 71 9.26 -16.21 -19.37
N ALA A 72 9.31 -16.96 -18.26
CA ALA A 72 9.02 -16.44 -16.92
C ALA A 72 9.96 -15.29 -16.53
N ARG A 73 11.25 -15.39 -16.85
CA ARG A 73 12.22 -14.30 -16.61
C ARG A 73 11.91 -13.07 -17.45
N THR A 74 11.52 -13.25 -18.71
CA THR A 74 11.06 -12.13 -19.55
C THR A 74 9.79 -11.50 -18.96
N GLN A 75 8.82 -12.29 -18.50
CA GLN A 75 7.62 -11.77 -17.84
C GLN A 75 7.95 -10.93 -16.60
N LEU A 76 8.87 -11.39 -15.75
CA LEU A 76 9.31 -10.64 -14.57
C LEU A 76 9.99 -9.32 -14.94
N ALA A 77 10.88 -9.34 -15.95
CA ALA A 77 11.55 -8.13 -16.43
C ALA A 77 10.55 -7.11 -17.00
N THR A 78 9.60 -7.58 -17.80
CA THR A 78 8.51 -6.74 -18.34
C THR A 78 7.64 -6.17 -17.23
N ALA A 79 7.22 -7.00 -16.27
CA ALA A 79 6.42 -6.55 -15.13
C ALA A 79 7.15 -5.48 -14.31
N LEU A 80 8.46 -5.64 -14.08
CA LEU A 80 9.27 -4.65 -13.37
C LEU A 80 9.34 -3.31 -14.14
N ASN A 81 9.54 -3.36 -15.46
CA ASN A 81 9.58 -2.15 -16.27
C ASN A 81 8.23 -1.44 -16.30
N LEU A 82 7.13 -2.17 -16.50
CA LEU A 82 5.78 -1.59 -16.43
C LEU A 82 5.47 -1.02 -15.04
N MET A 83 5.94 -1.65 -13.96
CA MET A 83 5.77 -1.13 -12.62
C MET A 83 6.54 0.19 -12.42
N ARG A 84 7.74 0.33 -12.99
CA ARG A 84 8.50 1.59 -12.96
C ARG A 84 7.73 2.70 -13.68
N ASP A 85 7.20 2.43 -14.87
CA ASP A 85 6.42 3.39 -15.64
C ASP A 85 5.14 3.79 -14.91
N PHE A 86 4.44 2.81 -14.33
CA PHE A 86 3.27 3.03 -13.51
C PHE A 86 3.57 3.90 -12.28
N LEU A 87 4.64 3.60 -11.54
CA LEU A 87 5.07 4.40 -10.39
C LEU A 87 5.46 5.82 -10.82
N ALA A 88 6.12 6.01 -11.96
CA ALA A 88 6.44 7.33 -12.50
C ALA A 88 5.17 8.12 -12.86
N HIS A 89 4.13 7.44 -13.34
CA HIS A 89 2.84 8.06 -13.66
C HIS A 89 2.05 8.44 -12.40
N LEU A 90 2.10 7.60 -11.35
CA LEU A 90 1.44 7.86 -10.07
C LEU A 90 2.18 8.86 -9.18
N ALA A 91 3.50 8.94 -9.31
CA ALA A 91 4.29 9.93 -8.60
C ALA A 91 3.65 11.30 -8.89
N PRO A 92 3.19 12.03 -7.86
CA PRO A 92 2.72 13.38 -8.08
C PRO A 92 3.81 14.11 -8.84
N ARG A 93 3.51 14.77 -9.97
CA ARG A 93 4.41 15.81 -10.47
C ARG A 93 4.67 16.68 -9.24
N LEU A 94 5.89 16.67 -8.70
CA LEU A 94 6.23 17.28 -7.41
C LEU A 94 6.14 18.82 -7.44
N GLY A 95 5.28 19.38 -8.29
CA GLY A 95 4.72 20.71 -8.15
C GLY A 95 3.72 20.73 -7.00
N ARG A 96 4.26 20.87 -5.78
CA ARG A 96 3.68 21.64 -4.67
C ARG A 96 2.14 21.74 -4.68
N ARG A 97 1.43 20.66 -4.28
CA ARG A 97 0.02 20.76 -3.85
C ARG A 97 -0.04 20.77 -2.34
N THR A 98 0.04 21.97 -1.79
CA THR A 98 -0.42 22.30 -0.44
C THR A 98 -1.90 21.92 -0.31
N GLY A 99 -2.22 21.15 0.72
CA GLY A 99 -3.52 21.05 1.36
C GLY A 99 -4.75 20.98 0.46
N ARG A 100 -5.19 19.78 0.09
CA ARG A 100 -6.59 19.57 -0.26
C ARG A 100 -7.05 18.21 0.22
N THR A 101 -7.87 18.22 1.26
CA THR A 101 -8.58 17.06 1.80
C THR A 101 -9.44 16.47 0.69
N HIS A 102 -9.08 15.29 0.19
CA HIS A 102 -9.88 14.58 -0.81
C HIS A 102 -11.06 13.86 -0.15
N PRO A 103 -12.27 13.89 -0.76
CA PRO A 103 -13.40 13.12 -0.27
C PRO A 103 -13.12 11.61 -0.41
N THR A 104 -13.42 10.87 0.65
CA THR A 104 -13.23 9.41 0.76
C THR A 104 -14.07 8.65 -0.25
N ILE A 105 -13.43 7.85 -1.10
CA ILE A 105 -14.08 6.87 -1.97
C ILE A 105 -14.50 5.66 -1.13
N GLY A 106 -15.77 5.28 -1.24
CA GLY A 106 -16.24 3.92 -0.92
C GLY A 106 -16.95 3.73 0.42
N ARG A 107 -18.27 4.00 0.43
CA ARG A 107 -19.21 3.32 1.34
C ARG A 107 -20.34 2.74 0.50
N ARG A 108 -20.45 1.41 0.41
CA ARG A 108 -21.74 0.75 0.16
C ARG A 108 -22.39 0.52 1.52
N THR A 109 -23.52 1.16 1.75
CA THR A 109 -24.43 0.86 2.86
C THR A 109 -25.30 -0.33 2.46
N THR A 110 -25.19 -1.41 3.21
CA THR A 110 -26.30 -2.34 3.46
C THR A 110 -26.80 -2.07 4.86
#